data_AF-A0A1F9CGS4-F1
#
_entry.id   AF-A0A1F9CGS4-F1
#
_cell.length_a   1.000
_cell.length_b   1.000
_cell.length_c   1.000
_cell.angle_alpha   90.00
_cell.angle_beta   90.00
_cell.angle_gamma   90.00
#
_symmetry.space_group_name_H-M   'P 1'
#
loop_
_entity.id
_entity.type
_entity.pdbx_description
1 polymer ?
#
loop_
_entity_poly.entity_id
_entity_poly.type
_entity_poly.pdbx_seq_one_letter_code
_entity_poly.pdbx_strand_id
1 'polypeptide(L)'
;MYKDARAIQSHVVALRHLRAAQTSQAVELLEAQLDDALILFDPWEPYPRLTNRTISAINKAIRESKTYRSANPRQSNRPHVDKMVANLFARAPYMEK
;
A
#
# COMPACT_ATOMS: atom_id res chain seq x y z
N MET A 1 -4.50 9.33 -14.93
CA MET A 1 -3.44 9.43 -15.95
C MET A 1 -2.03 9.50 -15.36
N TYR A 2 -1.61 10.53 -14.61
CA TYR A 2 -0.22 10.59 -14.10
C TYR A 2 0.11 9.49 -13.05
N LYS A 3 -0.87 9.12 -12.21
CA LYS A 3 -0.73 8.00 -11.24
C LYS A 3 -0.59 6.64 -11.94
N ASP A 4 -1.24 6.47 -13.09
CA ASP A 4 -1.23 5.20 -13.84
C ASP A 4 0.13 4.97 -14.53
N ALA A 5 0.73 6.02 -15.10
CA ALA A 5 2.05 5.93 -15.73
C ALA A 5 3.16 5.55 -14.75
N ARG A 6 3.16 6.14 -13.53
CA ARG A 6 4.12 5.79 -12.48
C ARG A 6 3.95 4.35 -12.02
N ALA A 7 2.71 3.89 -11.82
CA ALA A 7 2.43 2.50 -11.46
C ALA A 7 2.94 1.51 -12.51
N ILE A 8 2.71 1.79 -13.80
CA ILE A 8 3.23 0.95 -14.90
C ILE A 8 4.76 0.88 -14.86
N GLN A 9 5.45 2.02 -14.74
CA GLN A 9 6.91 2.06 -14.68
C GLN A 9 7.44 1.24 -13.50
N SER A 10 6.83 1.43 -12.33
CA SER A 10 7.09 0.68 -11.11
C SER A 10 6.98 -0.83 -11.29
N HIS A 11 5.92 -1.31 -11.94
CA HIS A 11 5.74 -2.73 -12.25
C HIS A 11 6.82 -3.24 -13.21
N VAL A 12 7.16 -2.48 -14.26
CA VAL A 12 8.22 -2.86 -15.20
C VAL A 12 9.56 -3.01 -14.48
N VAL A 13 9.90 -2.11 -13.55
CA VAL A 13 11.14 -2.20 -12.76
C VAL A 13 11.12 -3.43 -11.86
N ALA A 14 10.02 -3.70 -11.15
CA ALA A 14 9.90 -4.90 -10.32
C ALA A 14 10.09 -6.18 -11.15
N LEU A 15 9.45 -6.26 -12.32
CA LEU A 15 9.61 -7.40 -13.24
C LEU A 15 11.05 -7.55 -13.74
N ARG A 16 11.75 -6.45 -14.03
CA ARG A 16 13.18 -6.49 -14.42
C ARG A 16 14.05 -7.07 -13.32
N HIS A 17 13.85 -6.64 -12.06
CA HIS A 17 14.60 -7.18 -10.93
C HIS A 17 14.34 -8.68 -10.75
N LEU A 18 13.08 -9.12 -10.82
CA LEU A 18 12.73 -10.55 -10.74
C LEU A 18 13.39 -11.37 -11.85
N ARG A 19 13.38 -10.88 -13.11
CA ARG A 19 14.03 -11.57 -14.25
C ARG A 19 15.55 -11.62 -14.13
N ALA A 20 16.16 -10.66 -13.44
CA ALA A 20 17.58 -10.64 -13.13
C ALA A 20 17.95 -11.42 -11.85
N ALA A 21 17.01 -12.16 -11.25
CA ALA A 21 17.16 -12.84 -9.95
C ALA A 21 17.52 -11.91 -8.77
N GLN A 22 17.24 -10.61 -8.92
CA GLN A 22 17.41 -9.58 -7.90
C GLN A 22 16.17 -9.48 -7.01
N THR A 23 15.80 -10.60 -6.39
CA THR A 23 14.52 -10.74 -5.68
C THR A 23 14.39 -9.76 -4.51
N SER A 24 15.48 -9.50 -3.77
CA SER A 24 15.45 -8.57 -2.64
C SER A 24 15.09 -7.14 -3.06
N GLN A 25 15.67 -6.65 -4.17
CA GLN A 25 15.33 -5.33 -4.72
C GLN A 25 13.89 -5.27 -5.23
N ALA A 26 13.41 -6.36 -5.83
CA ALA A 26 12.01 -6.44 -6.27
C ALA A 26 11.05 -6.38 -5.07
N VAL A 27 11.35 -7.11 -3.99
CA VAL A 27 10.56 -7.10 -2.75
C VAL A 27 10.54 -5.70 -2.16
N GLU A 28 11.70 -5.06 -1.98
CA GLU A 28 11.79 -3.71 -1.42
C GLU A 28 10.93 -2.70 -2.21
N LEU A 29 11.01 -2.75 -3.54
CA LEU A 29 10.24 -1.87 -4.42
C LEU A 29 8.72 -2.11 -4.29
N LEU A 30 8.29 -3.37 -4.25
CA LEU A 30 6.87 -3.73 -4.11
C LEU A 30 6.34 -3.35 -2.72
N GLU A 31 7.13 -3.56 -1.67
CA GLU A 31 6.76 -3.15 -0.33
C GLU A 31 6.63 -1.62 -0.22
N ALA A 32 7.57 -0.86 -0.80
CA ALA A 32 7.48 0.59 -0.81
C ALA A 32 6.21 1.11 -1.51
N GLN A 33 5.83 0.49 -2.63
CA GLN A 33 4.60 0.83 -3.34
C GLN A 33 3.34 0.50 -2.53
N LEU A 34 3.34 -0.64 -1.84
CA LEU A 34 2.25 -1.01 -0.95
C LEU A 34 2.04 0.07 0.11
N ASP A 35 3.11 0.54 0.76
CA ASP A 35 2.99 1.51 1.84
C ASP A 35 2.56 2.90 1.34
N ASP A 36 3.12 3.35 0.21
CA ASP A 36 2.70 4.60 -0.41
C ASP A 36 1.21 4.54 -0.81
N ALA A 37 0.72 3.39 -1.30
CA ALA A 37 -0.70 3.19 -1.61
C ALA A 37 -1.58 3.14 -0.36
N LEU A 38 -1.11 2.51 0.71
CA LEU A 38 -1.83 2.42 1.99
C LEU A 38 -1.98 3.79 2.66
N ILE A 39 -0.92 4.62 2.65
CA ILE A 39 -0.99 5.99 3.19
C ILE A 39 -2.11 6.78 2.51
N LEU A 40 -2.31 6.58 1.21
CA LEU A 40 -3.38 7.24 0.45
C LEU A 40 -4.79 6.77 0.81
N PHE A 41 -4.92 5.67 1.55
CA PHE A 41 -6.21 5.15 2.02
C PHE A 41 -6.54 5.58 3.45
N ASP A 42 -5.87 6.59 4.00
CA ASP A 42 -6.16 7.06 5.36
C ASP A 42 -7.64 7.46 5.57
N PRO A 43 -8.40 6.76 6.45
CA PRO A 43 -9.80 7.05 6.72
C PRO A 43 -10.05 8.44 7.32
N TRP A 44 -9.04 9.08 7.92
CA TRP A 44 -9.15 10.44 8.45
C TRP A 44 -9.02 11.51 7.37
N GLU A 45 -8.48 11.16 6.20
CA GLU A 45 -8.42 12.00 5.00
C GLU A 45 -9.12 11.31 3.83
N PRO A 46 -10.44 11.04 3.93
CA PRO A 46 -11.13 10.20 2.98
C PRO A 46 -11.20 10.87 1.60
N TYR A 47 -11.07 10.08 0.54
CA TYR A 47 -11.31 10.56 -0.82
C TYR A 47 -12.73 11.15 -0.96
N PRO A 48 -12.89 12.24 -1.72
CA PRO A 48 -14.21 12.77 -2.00
C PRO A 48 -15.03 11.75 -2.81
N ARG A 49 -16.32 11.64 -2.50
CA ARG A 49 -17.31 10.84 -3.26
C ARG A 49 -17.02 9.34 -3.35
N LEU A 50 -16.50 8.74 -2.27
CA LEU A 50 -16.40 7.28 -2.18
C LEU A 50 -17.78 6.62 -2.21
N THR A 51 -17.93 5.60 -3.05
CA THR A 51 -19.11 4.72 -3.05
C THR A 51 -18.94 3.60 -2.03
N ASN A 52 -20.03 2.98 -1.56
CA ASN A 52 -19.96 1.85 -0.63
C ASN A 52 -19.14 0.67 -1.20
N ARG A 53 -19.21 0.43 -2.52
CA ARG A 53 -18.37 -0.56 -3.20
C ARG A 53 -16.89 -0.23 -3.08
N THR A 54 -16.51 1.03 -3.27
CA THR A 54 -15.11 1.49 -3.15
C THR A 54 -14.63 1.39 -1.71
N ILE A 55 -15.47 1.78 -0.74
CA ILE A 55 -15.18 1.66 0.70
C ILE A 55 -14.90 0.20 1.08
N SER A 56 -15.76 -0.72 0.66
CA SER A 56 -15.58 -2.15 0.92
C SER A 56 -14.26 -2.68 0.34
N ALA A 57 -13.90 -2.27 -0.88
CA ALA A 57 -12.64 -2.64 -1.51
C ALA A 57 -11.42 -2.09 -0.77
N ILE A 58 -11.46 -0.83 -0.32
CA ILE A 58 -10.40 -0.19 0.47
C ILE A 58 -10.24 -0.92 1.81
N ASN A 59 -11.33 -1.14 2.53
CA ASN A 59 -11.31 -1.84 3.82
C ASN A 59 -10.75 -3.26 3.68
N LYS A 60 -11.08 -3.97 2.60
CA LYS A 60 -10.49 -5.28 2.28
C LYS A 60 -8.99 -5.18 2.05
N ALA A 61 -8.53 -4.23 1.23
CA ALA A 61 -7.11 -4.03 0.94
C ALA A 61 -6.30 -3.69 2.20
N ILE A 62 -6.82 -2.81 3.07
CA ILE A 62 -6.18 -2.48 4.36
C ILE A 62 -6.06 -3.73 5.23
N ARG A 63 -7.11 -4.56 5.31
CA ARG A 63 -7.12 -5.79 6.11
C ARG A 63 -6.09 -6.79 5.61
N GLU A 64 -6.07 -7.07 4.31
CA GLU A 64 -5.11 -8.01 3.70
C GLU A 64 -3.67 -7.53 3.90
N SER A 65 -3.44 -6.22 3.76
CA SER A 65 -2.13 -5.62 3.99
C SER A 65 -1.69 -5.74 5.45
N LYS A 66 -2.60 -5.54 6.40
CA LYS A 66 -2.35 -5.73 7.83
C LYS A 66 -1.96 -7.17 8.14
N THR A 67 -2.68 -8.14 7.57
CA THR A 67 -2.36 -9.57 7.70
C THR A 67 -0.99 -9.88 7.12
N TYR A 68 -0.70 -9.43 5.89
CA TYR A 68 0.61 -9.61 5.27
C TYR A 68 1.74 -9.05 6.14
N ARG A 69 1.57 -7.83 6.68
CA ARG A 69 2.57 -7.15 7.53
C ARG A 69 2.76 -7.81 8.90
N SER A 70 1.73 -8.46 9.45
CA SER A 70 1.91 -9.25 10.67
C SER A 70 2.81 -10.47 10.48
N ALA A 71 2.79 -11.07 9.28
CA ALA A 71 3.67 -12.18 8.94
C ALA A 71 5.04 -11.72 8.38
N ASN A 72 5.07 -10.53 7.79
CA ASN A 72 6.25 -9.94 7.14
C ASN A 72 6.45 -8.51 7.64
N PRO A 73 6.98 -8.32 8.87
CA PRO A 73 7.27 -7.00 9.40
C PRO A 73 8.23 -6.26 8.48
N ARG A 74 7.90 -5.01 8.15
CA ARG A 74 8.72 -4.23 7.24
C ARG A 74 10.07 -3.90 7.86
N GLN A 75 11.11 -3.93 7.04
CA GLN A 75 12.43 -3.37 7.34
C GLN A 75 12.70 -2.26 6.32
N SER A 76 12.27 -1.03 6.62
CA SER A 76 12.41 0.09 5.71
C SER A 76 13.36 1.15 6.23
N ASN A 77 14.01 1.85 5.31
CA ASN A 77 14.81 3.03 5.62
C ASN A 77 13.95 4.32 5.74
N ARG A 78 12.62 4.18 5.76
CA ARG A 78 11.62 5.26 5.81
C ARG A 78 10.77 5.16 7.09
N PRO A 79 11.33 5.44 8.28
CA PRO A 79 10.62 5.25 9.55
C PRO A 79 9.35 6.10 9.69
N HIS A 80 9.28 7.24 9.00
CA HIS A 80 8.07 8.08 8.96
C HIS A 80 6.90 7.37 8.26
N VAL A 81 7.15 6.67 7.14
CA VAL A 81 6.13 5.89 6.42
C VAL A 81 5.65 4.73 7.27
N ASP A 82 6.57 4.05 7.94
CA ASP A 82 6.25 2.93 8.81
C ASP A 82 5.28 3.35 9.92
N LYS A 83 5.51 4.53 10.50
CA LYS A 83 4.58 5.12 11.47
C LYS A 83 3.21 5.46 10.86
N MET A 84 3.17 6.00 9.64
CA MET A 84 1.89 6.32 8.97
C MET A 84 1.08 5.04 8.68
N VAL A 85 1.72 3.99 8.18
CA VAL A 85 1.08 2.69 7.94
C VAL A 85 0.64 2.03 9.25
N ALA A 86 1.46 2.08 10.31
CA ALA A 86 1.06 1.59 11.63
C ALA A 86 -0.17 2.33 12.16
N ASN A 87 -0.21 3.66 12.02
CA ASN A 87 -1.36 4.46 12.40
C ASN A 87 -2.61 4.10 11.59
N LEU A 88 -2.48 3.91 10.27
CA LEU A 88 -3.57 3.44 9.41
C LEU A 88 -4.15 2.12 9.94
N PHE A 89 -3.30 1.15 10.28
CA PHE A 89 -3.74 -0.16 10.76
C PHE A 89 -4.34 -0.14 12.17
N ALA A 90 -4.07 0.89 12.96
CA ALA A 90 -4.63 1.09 14.29
C ALA A 90 -5.98 1.80 14.26
N ARG A 91 -6.34 2.45 13.15
CA ARG A 91 -7.59 3.21 13.01
C ARG A 91 -8.79 2.30 12.70
N ALA A 92 -9.97 2.81 13.01
CA ALA A 92 -11.22 2.21 12.59
C ALA A 92 -11.34 2.22 11.05
N PRO A 93 -11.96 1.20 10.44
CA PRO A 93 -12.20 1.16 8.99
C PRO A 93 -13.15 2.27 8.54
N TYR A 94 -13.19 2.51 7.23
CA TYR A 94 -14.18 3.40 6.62
C TYR A 94 -15.60 2.91 6.94
N MET A 95 -16.46 3.82 7.40
CA MET A 95 -17.87 3.52 7.57
C MET A 95 -18.58 3.58 6.22
N GLU A 96 -19.39 2.57 5.93
CA GLU A 96 -20.31 2.58 4.80
C GLU A 96 -21.38 3.67 5.06
N LYS A 97 -21.76 4.42 4.02
CA LYS A 97 -22.79 5.45 4.11
C LYS A 97 -24.17 4.88 3.85
#